data_AF-A0AAV4RGD3-F1
#
_entry.id   AF-A0AAV4RGD3-F1
#
_cell.length_a   1.000
_cell.length_b   1.000
_cell.length_c   1.000
_cell.angle_alpha   90.00
_cell.angle_beta   90.00
_cell.angle_gamma   90.00
#
_symmetry.space_group_name_H-M   'P 1'
#
loop_
_entity.id
_entity.type
_entity.pdbx_description
1 polymer ?
#
loop_
_entity_poly.entity_id
_entity_poly.type
_entity_poly.pdbx_seq_one_letter_code
_entity_poly.pdbx_strand_id
1 'polypeptide(L)'
;MDSKNGYSDWPSILRCMDEENGTTGEDVADLNLLMNLFVKRDQSSPENPSLKSIADPEIRQLSPGEASRAKPSNGKVCDIGFISKTSDYYHDNFQLITYRYSGILEGMINGSVKEFVKRVFAIFFVYRSHVAGGLTCHRTVLEWLSRFNISVTKYGYIYLVTSCVSAIAMPSSVIHLSLNDTASGHSAREDANDVVFILTSSFLIFTMQSGYALLESGIVSRKNEVNILVKNATNVLVGGFAYWAFGFGFSFGQSYSNLFIAFGSFFITASMEEMGVIYSKFVFELAYATTATTLISGAMAERCKFTSYCVVTALVIFVYSVPAGWMWRDNGFLATLGAVDVGGSGVVHLVGGCCGLVAAAILGPRTGRYDKGTQLLPLGNPTNALLGLFMLWWGWLGFSAGSTTGIVDDKWKYSSRASVTTILASSGGGLIGMIFSFFVKDGIHDVPILMNAVMGSLVSISGGCTIVRPWEAIVIGMVGGILVLTAIPLIDKLHIDDPTNTFAVHGIAGAWGMLSIGLFSVKDNMRNYTRGLDGLFKGGGWKLIGIQAMACGILFAWSTVVSTVLLFSVHKTIGMRMPLEEEILGPDYIDHCLKHDGNSQIIQNFKERKKQLVRRF
;
A
#
# COMPACT_ATOMS: atom_id res chain seq x y z
N MET A 1 -8.00 22.73 -24.18
CA MET A 1 -6.54 22.81 -24.28
C MET A 1 -6.11 22.01 -25.49
N ASP A 2 -5.75 22.72 -26.56
CA ASP A 2 -5.13 22.13 -27.75
C ASP A 2 -3.62 22.40 -27.68
N SER A 3 -2.83 21.40 -28.07
CA SER A 3 -1.47 21.16 -27.57
C SER A 3 -0.34 21.98 -28.21
N LYS A 4 -0.61 23.19 -28.72
CA LYS A 4 0.45 23.96 -29.41
C LYS A 4 0.52 25.48 -29.17
N ASN A 5 -0.38 26.09 -28.41
CA ASN A 5 -0.24 27.50 -28.00
C ASN A 5 -0.60 27.64 -26.53
N GLY A 6 0.40 27.53 -25.65
CA GLY A 6 0.24 27.83 -24.23
C GLY A 6 0.24 29.34 -23.99
N TYR A 7 -0.65 29.78 -23.08
CA TYR A 7 -0.70 31.12 -22.47
C TYR A 7 -1.28 32.27 -23.32
N SER A 8 -2.50 32.14 -23.83
CA SER A 8 -3.21 33.29 -24.42
C SER A 8 -4.48 33.74 -23.69
N ASP A 9 -4.86 33.14 -22.57
CA ASP A 9 -6.11 33.50 -21.87
C ASP A 9 -5.96 33.72 -20.35
N TRP A 10 -4.78 34.19 -19.95
CA TRP A 10 -4.50 34.55 -18.55
C TRP A 10 -5.14 35.86 -18.06
N PRO A 11 -5.37 36.89 -18.92
CA PRO A 11 -6.10 38.09 -18.52
C PRO A 11 -7.56 37.83 -18.09
N SER A 12 -8.16 36.72 -18.53
CA SER A 12 -9.53 36.34 -18.18
C SER A 12 -9.62 35.70 -16.79
N ILE A 13 -8.56 34.97 -16.38
CA ILE A 13 -8.53 34.31 -15.06
C ILE A 13 -8.18 35.29 -13.94
N LEU A 14 -7.35 36.29 -14.22
CA LEU A 14 -7.08 37.38 -13.28
C LEU A 14 -8.32 38.27 -13.06
N ARG A 15 -9.16 38.48 -14.08
CA ARG A 15 -10.46 39.18 -13.90
C ARG A 15 -11.43 38.43 -13.00
N CYS A 16 -11.47 37.09 -13.06
CA CYS A 16 -12.28 36.31 -12.13
C CYS A 16 -11.81 36.41 -10.68
N MET A 17 -10.51 36.65 -10.44
CA MET A 17 -9.98 36.83 -9.08
C MET A 17 -10.30 38.21 -8.49
N ASP A 18 -10.46 39.23 -9.34
CA ASP A 18 -10.81 40.60 -8.93
C ASP A 18 -12.28 40.73 -8.48
N GLU A 19 -13.19 39.96 -9.09
CA GLU A 19 -14.63 40.03 -8.77
C GLU A 19 -15.04 39.27 -7.49
N GLU A 20 -14.24 38.31 -7.00
CA GLU A 20 -14.58 37.52 -5.80
C GLU A 20 -13.88 37.96 -4.50
N ASN A 21 -12.75 38.67 -4.53
CA ASN A 21 -11.93 38.88 -3.32
C ASN A 21 -11.43 40.31 -3.04
N GLY A 22 -11.84 41.32 -3.81
CA GLY A 22 -11.55 42.72 -3.47
C GLY A 22 -10.06 43.04 -3.31
N THR A 23 -9.22 42.43 -4.14
CA THR A 23 -7.79 42.75 -4.27
C THR A 23 -7.63 44.15 -4.87
N THR A 24 -6.73 44.97 -4.34
CA THR A 24 -6.47 46.31 -4.88
C THR A 24 -5.56 46.20 -6.11
N GLY A 25 -5.72 47.12 -7.06
CA GLY A 25 -4.99 47.10 -8.34
C GLY A 25 -3.44 47.16 -8.25
N GLU A 26 -2.88 47.42 -7.07
CA GLU A 26 -1.43 47.36 -6.82
C GLU A 26 -0.92 45.91 -6.65
N ASP A 27 -1.69 45.02 -6.01
CA ASP A 27 -1.28 43.62 -5.78
C ASP A 27 -1.15 42.83 -7.09
N VAL A 28 -2.00 43.15 -8.08
CA VAL A 28 -1.98 42.55 -9.42
C VAL A 28 -0.82 43.12 -10.27
N ALA A 29 -0.41 44.37 -10.04
CA ALA A 29 0.74 44.98 -10.71
C ALA A 29 2.07 44.36 -10.24
N ASP A 30 2.20 44.08 -8.94
CA ASP A 30 3.41 43.49 -8.35
C ASP A 30 3.60 42.00 -8.72
N LEU A 31 2.51 41.24 -8.82
CA LEU A 31 2.52 39.87 -9.35
C LEU A 31 2.92 39.81 -10.82
N ASN A 32 2.46 40.76 -11.64
CA ASN A 32 2.87 40.90 -13.03
C ASN A 32 4.35 41.29 -13.17
N LEU A 33 4.88 42.13 -12.28
CA LEU A 33 6.29 42.52 -12.28
C LEU A 33 7.21 41.33 -11.90
N LEU A 34 6.83 40.57 -10.87
CA LEU A 34 7.56 39.37 -10.41
C LEU A 34 7.65 38.30 -11.50
N MET A 35 6.58 38.08 -12.27
CA MET A 35 6.58 37.08 -13.33
C MET A 35 7.29 37.55 -14.61
N ASN A 36 7.19 38.83 -14.97
CA ASN A 36 7.96 39.37 -16.09
C ASN A 36 9.48 39.30 -15.87
N LEU A 37 9.93 39.39 -14.61
CA LEU A 37 11.34 39.19 -14.25
C LEU A 37 11.78 37.72 -14.29
N PHE A 38 10.86 36.78 -14.04
CA PHE A 38 11.12 35.34 -14.18
C PHE A 38 11.21 34.90 -15.65
N VAL A 39 10.29 35.38 -16.50
CA VAL A 39 10.26 35.03 -17.93
C VAL A 39 11.44 35.65 -18.70
N LYS A 40 11.88 36.86 -18.35
CA LYS A 40 13.08 37.48 -18.96
C LYS A 40 14.40 36.76 -18.64
N ARG A 41 14.46 36.01 -17.52
CA ARG A 41 15.70 35.36 -17.08
C ARG A 41 15.93 33.99 -17.72
N ASP A 42 14.86 33.29 -18.11
CA ASP A 42 14.95 31.99 -18.80
C ASP A 42 15.34 32.13 -20.28
N GLN A 43 15.17 33.34 -20.87
CA GLN A 43 15.63 33.67 -22.22
C GLN A 43 17.09 34.17 -22.29
N SER A 44 17.85 34.19 -21.18
CA SER A 44 19.26 34.61 -21.14
C SER A 44 20.19 33.55 -20.56
N SER A 45 20.41 32.49 -21.35
CA SER A 45 21.52 31.52 -21.23
C SER A 45 22.67 31.92 -22.20
N PRO A 46 23.95 31.59 -21.95
CA PRO A 46 25.07 32.50 -22.15
C PRO A 46 25.68 32.50 -23.55
N GLU A 47 25.64 33.67 -24.21
CA GLU A 47 26.82 34.22 -24.88
C GLU A 47 27.38 35.33 -23.99
N ASN A 48 28.31 35.02 -23.08
CA ASN A 48 29.07 36.04 -22.36
C ASN A 48 30.59 35.82 -22.54
N PRO A 49 31.32 36.74 -23.21
CA PRO A 49 32.73 36.57 -23.59
C PRO A 49 33.76 36.53 -22.44
N SER A 50 33.34 36.67 -21.19
CA SER A 50 34.22 36.91 -20.04
C SER A 50 34.81 35.65 -19.39
N LEU A 51 34.39 34.44 -19.81
CA LEU A 51 34.92 33.16 -19.28
C LEU A 51 36.07 32.55 -20.11
N LYS A 52 36.56 33.26 -21.15
CA LYS A 52 37.62 32.76 -22.06
C LYS A 52 39.06 32.89 -21.54
N SER A 53 39.30 33.39 -20.33
CA SER A 53 40.65 33.71 -19.84
C SER A 53 41.28 32.71 -18.86
N ILE A 54 40.65 31.56 -18.58
CA ILE A 54 41.17 30.57 -17.60
C ILE A 54 41.37 29.19 -18.27
N ALA A 55 42.05 29.14 -19.41
CA ALA A 55 42.46 27.88 -20.02
C ALA A 55 43.90 27.96 -20.56
N ASP A 56 44.71 26.99 -20.12
CA ASP A 56 46.11 26.75 -20.43
C ASP A 56 46.38 26.69 -21.96
N PRO A 57 47.44 27.32 -22.53
CA PRO A 57 47.62 27.44 -23.97
C PRO A 57 47.90 26.13 -24.73
N GLU A 58 48.22 25.03 -24.07
CA GLU A 58 48.53 23.75 -24.75
C GLU A 58 47.31 22.95 -25.19
N ILE A 59 46.10 23.26 -24.72
CA ILE A 59 44.85 22.56 -25.11
C ILE A 59 44.12 23.35 -26.20
N ARG A 60 44.84 23.82 -27.22
CA ARG A 60 44.23 24.53 -28.37
C ARG A 60 44.51 23.91 -29.75
N GLN A 61 45.17 22.75 -29.83
CA GLN A 61 45.52 22.15 -31.13
C GLN A 61 45.22 20.64 -31.27
N LEU A 62 44.07 20.15 -30.80
CA LEU A 62 43.64 18.78 -31.14
C LEU A 62 42.22 18.80 -31.72
N SER A 63 42.07 18.20 -32.90
CA SER A 63 40.80 18.06 -33.61
C SER A 63 39.99 16.86 -33.09
N PRO A 64 38.64 16.86 -33.21
CA PRO A 64 37.79 15.87 -32.57
C PRO A 64 37.84 14.54 -33.33
N GLY A 65 38.78 13.68 -32.95
CA GLY A 65 38.96 12.34 -33.50
C GLY A 65 40.09 11.53 -32.86
N GLU A 66 41.06 12.19 -32.21
CA GLU A 66 42.27 11.52 -31.68
C GLU A 66 42.27 11.33 -30.14
N ALA A 67 41.26 11.81 -29.43
CA ALA A 67 41.17 11.69 -27.97
C ALA A 67 40.87 10.26 -27.45
N SER A 68 40.71 9.26 -28.33
CA SER A 68 40.40 7.87 -27.95
C SER A 68 41.62 6.95 -27.80
N ARG A 69 42.86 7.45 -27.98
CA ARG A 69 44.08 6.59 -27.94
C ARG A 69 45.25 7.10 -27.09
N ALA A 70 45.03 8.01 -26.14
CA ALA A 70 46.07 8.34 -25.16
C ALA A 70 45.88 7.47 -23.90
N LYS A 71 46.73 6.44 -23.72
CA LYS A 71 46.92 5.83 -22.39
C LYS A 71 47.71 6.82 -21.53
N PRO A 72 47.30 7.12 -20.28
CA PRO A 72 48.15 7.89 -19.39
C PRO A 72 49.30 6.99 -18.92
N SER A 73 50.50 7.30 -19.39
CA SER A 73 51.73 6.92 -18.69
C SER A 73 51.85 7.81 -17.45
N ASN A 74 51.93 7.16 -16.29
CA ASN A 74 52.10 7.69 -14.93
C ASN A 74 50.80 8.01 -14.17
N GLY A 75 50.48 7.13 -13.22
CA GLY A 75 49.29 7.19 -12.37
C GLY A 75 49.24 8.42 -11.46
N LYS A 76 48.47 9.42 -11.87
CA LYS A 76 47.91 10.46 -11.01
C LYS A 76 46.42 10.61 -11.26
N VAL A 77 45.66 10.55 -10.18
CA VAL A 77 44.20 10.70 -10.09
C VAL A 77 43.81 12.14 -10.45
N CYS A 78 42.77 12.34 -11.28
CA CYS A 78 42.19 13.66 -11.53
C CYS A 78 41.33 14.11 -10.33
N ASP A 79 41.62 15.31 -9.84
CA ASP A 79 41.08 15.94 -8.63
C ASP A 79 39.60 16.36 -8.73
N ILE A 80 38.86 16.15 -7.63
CA ILE A 80 37.43 16.45 -7.40
C ILE A 80 37.20 17.98 -7.13
N GLY A 81 38.12 18.85 -7.52
CA GLY A 81 38.15 20.26 -7.12
C GLY A 81 37.21 21.21 -7.90
N PHE A 82 36.73 20.83 -9.08
CA PHE A 82 35.96 21.74 -9.94
C PHE A 82 34.44 21.76 -9.65
N ILE A 83 33.91 20.68 -9.07
CA ILE A 83 32.47 20.52 -8.77
C ILE A 83 32.07 21.21 -7.46
N SER A 84 32.98 21.29 -6.47
CA SER A 84 32.67 21.96 -5.19
C SER A 84 32.47 23.48 -5.36
N LYS A 85 33.34 24.14 -6.13
CA LYS A 85 33.31 25.60 -6.27
C LYS A 85 32.08 26.14 -7.01
N THR A 86 31.48 25.35 -7.90
CA THR A 86 30.23 25.72 -8.57
C THR A 86 29.04 25.55 -7.64
N SER A 87 29.00 24.49 -6.81
CA SER A 87 27.97 24.29 -5.79
C SER A 87 27.94 25.43 -4.76
N ASP A 88 29.10 25.86 -4.27
CA ASP A 88 29.20 26.88 -3.23
C ASP A 88 28.76 28.27 -3.74
N TYR A 89 29.06 28.60 -5.00
CA TYR A 89 28.67 29.89 -5.62
C TYR A 89 27.14 30.05 -5.79
N TYR A 90 26.41 28.95 -6.04
CA TYR A 90 24.94 28.97 -6.11
C TYR A 90 24.31 28.93 -4.71
N HIS A 91 24.98 28.35 -3.71
CA HIS A 91 24.51 28.28 -2.33
C HIS A 91 24.49 29.65 -1.65
N ASP A 92 25.57 30.42 -1.80
CA ASP A 92 25.73 31.73 -1.15
C ASP A 92 24.82 32.82 -1.74
N ASN A 93 24.61 32.80 -3.07
CA ASN A 93 23.72 33.75 -3.73
C ASN A 93 22.23 33.49 -3.41
N PHE A 94 21.84 32.24 -3.15
CA PHE A 94 20.45 31.90 -2.82
C PHE A 94 20.11 32.15 -1.34
N GLN A 95 21.07 31.96 -0.42
CA GLN A 95 20.98 32.41 0.97
C GLN A 95 20.72 33.93 1.04
N LEU A 96 21.44 34.72 0.23
CA LEU A 96 21.27 36.18 0.19
C LEU A 96 19.90 36.62 -0.34
N ILE A 97 19.37 35.92 -1.36
CA ILE A 97 18.03 36.17 -1.92
C ILE A 97 16.96 35.81 -0.90
N THR A 98 17.02 34.62 -0.31
CA THR A 98 16.03 34.16 0.68
C THR A 98 15.99 35.05 1.91
N TYR A 99 17.16 35.54 2.37
CA TYR A 99 17.28 36.47 3.49
C TYR A 99 16.73 37.87 3.17
N ARG A 100 16.95 38.39 1.94
CA ARG A 100 16.40 39.69 1.52
C ARG A 100 14.89 39.68 1.35
N TYR A 101 14.31 38.59 0.83
CA TYR A 101 12.89 38.51 0.55
C TYR A 101 12.05 38.03 1.76
N SER A 102 12.63 37.30 2.72
CA SER A 102 11.93 36.96 3.97
C SER A 102 11.63 38.19 4.83
N GLY A 103 12.55 39.17 4.86
CA GLY A 103 12.35 40.44 5.56
C GLY A 103 11.27 41.33 4.93
N ILE A 104 11.08 41.23 3.61
CA ILE A 104 10.03 41.97 2.88
C ILE A 104 8.65 41.33 3.14
N LEU A 105 8.58 39.99 3.20
CA LEU A 105 7.35 39.24 3.48
C LEU A 105 6.89 39.32 4.95
N GLU A 106 7.78 39.63 5.88
CA GLU A 106 7.43 39.75 7.30
C GLU A 106 6.46 40.90 7.59
N GLY A 107 6.46 41.95 6.76
CA GLY A 107 5.62 43.14 6.91
C GLY A 107 4.29 43.14 6.15
N MET A 108 4.04 42.21 5.21
CA MET A 108 2.97 42.38 4.21
C MET A 108 1.78 41.40 4.29
N ILE A 109 1.76 40.38 5.17
CA ILE A 109 0.76 39.29 5.05
C ILE A 109 0.17 38.84 6.40
N ASN A 110 -1.18 38.73 6.43
CA ASN A 110 -1.99 38.27 7.57
C ASN A 110 -1.76 36.78 7.90
N GLY A 111 -1.94 36.41 9.18
CA GLY A 111 -1.35 35.22 9.81
C GLY A 111 -1.66 33.84 9.20
N SER A 112 -2.80 33.64 8.55
CA SER A 112 -3.22 32.34 7.98
C SER A 112 -2.52 32.02 6.65
N VAL A 113 -2.31 33.02 5.78
CA VAL A 113 -1.53 32.87 4.54
C VAL A 113 -0.04 32.73 4.86
N LYS A 114 0.42 33.40 5.92
CA LYS A 114 1.79 33.28 6.44
C LYS A 114 2.13 31.84 6.82
N GLU A 115 1.21 31.10 7.42
CA GLU A 115 1.41 29.69 7.75
C GLU A 115 1.27 28.73 6.56
N PHE A 116 0.42 29.05 5.59
CA PHE A 116 0.36 28.27 4.35
C PHE A 116 1.65 28.39 3.53
N VAL A 117 2.15 29.61 3.34
CA VAL A 117 3.40 29.88 2.62
C VAL A 117 4.59 29.24 3.33
N LYS A 118 4.69 29.34 4.66
CA LYS A 118 5.74 28.64 5.43
C LYS A 118 5.70 27.12 5.23
N ARG A 119 4.52 26.50 5.19
CA ARG A 119 4.37 25.06 4.96
C ARG A 119 4.77 24.65 3.56
N VAL A 120 4.38 25.42 2.54
CA VAL A 120 4.77 25.16 1.14
C VAL A 120 6.28 25.32 0.95
N PHE A 121 6.89 26.35 1.53
CA PHE A 121 8.34 26.53 1.49
C PHE A 121 9.11 25.46 2.26
N ALA A 122 8.59 25.00 3.41
CA ALA A 122 9.19 23.89 4.15
C ALA A 122 9.17 22.58 3.35
N ILE A 123 8.08 22.30 2.64
CA ILE A 123 7.95 21.13 1.74
C ILE A 123 8.96 21.24 0.59
N PHE A 124 9.08 22.41 -0.04
CA PHE A 124 10.04 22.65 -1.13
C PHE A 124 11.50 22.56 -0.67
N PHE A 125 11.81 23.07 0.53
CA PHE A 125 13.15 23.02 1.10
C PHE A 125 13.54 21.58 1.42
N VAL A 126 12.67 20.80 2.08
CA VAL A 126 12.89 19.37 2.38
C VAL A 126 13.07 18.56 1.09
N TYR A 127 12.25 18.83 0.07
CA TYR A 127 12.34 18.18 -1.23
C TYR A 127 13.69 18.43 -1.91
N ARG A 128 14.17 19.68 -1.97
CA ARG A 128 15.43 20.01 -2.66
C ARG A 128 16.68 19.63 -1.87
N SER A 129 16.61 19.70 -0.54
CA SER A 129 17.65 19.22 0.38
C SER A 129 17.94 17.73 0.23
N HIS A 130 16.91 16.91 -0.04
CA HIS A 130 17.08 15.47 -0.32
C HIS A 130 17.68 15.20 -1.70
N VAL A 131 17.35 16.02 -2.70
CA VAL A 131 17.89 15.89 -4.06
C VAL A 131 19.37 16.31 -4.16
N ALA A 132 19.88 17.11 -3.21
CA ALA A 132 21.20 17.74 -3.31
C ALA A 132 22.34 17.15 -2.45
N GLY A 133 22.12 16.18 -1.55
CA GLY A 133 23.23 15.49 -0.85
C GLY A 133 22.91 14.96 0.56
N GLY A 134 23.47 13.78 0.88
CA GLY A 134 23.14 12.97 2.07
C GLY A 134 23.54 13.56 3.44
N LEU A 135 23.02 12.90 4.49
CA LEU A 135 23.24 12.96 5.95
C LEU A 135 23.53 14.31 6.67
N THR A 136 24.35 15.22 6.12
CA THR A 136 24.61 16.54 6.70
C THR A 136 23.39 17.46 6.69
N CYS A 137 22.46 17.25 5.74
CA CYS A 137 21.27 18.09 5.58
C CYS A 137 20.19 17.87 6.67
N HIS A 138 20.16 16.69 7.30
CA HIS A 138 19.15 16.36 8.31
C HIS A 138 19.28 17.20 9.59
N ARG A 139 20.51 17.52 10.01
CA ARG A 139 20.75 18.32 11.23
C ARG A 139 20.30 19.77 11.05
N THR A 140 20.57 20.35 9.88
CA THR A 140 20.20 21.73 9.54
C THR A 140 18.69 21.92 9.37
N VAL A 141 17.99 20.94 8.80
CA VAL A 141 16.52 20.96 8.68
C VAL A 141 15.86 20.89 10.06
N LEU A 142 16.38 20.05 10.97
CA LEU A 142 15.87 19.94 12.33
C LEU A 142 16.12 21.21 13.16
N GLU A 143 17.30 21.83 13.02
CA GLU A 143 17.63 23.12 13.66
C GLU A 143 16.85 24.32 13.09
N TRP A 144 16.40 24.23 11.84
CA TRP A 144 15.52 25.24 11.23
C TRP A 144 14.07 25.06 11.68
N LEU A 145 13.56 23.82 11.68
CA LEU A 145 12.18 23.50 12.11
C LEU A 145 11.95 23.76 13.60
N SER A 146 12.98 23.59 14.45
CA SER A 146 12.88 23.87 15.88
C SER A 146 12.64 25.35 16.20
N ARG A 147 12.87 26.27 15.25
CA ARG A 147 12.63 27.72 15.41
C ARG A 147 11.17 28.12 15.23
N PHE A 148 10.28 27.21 14.84
CA PHE A 148 8.87 27.52 14.52
C PHE A 148 7.83 27.09 15.57
N ASN A 149 8.25 26.60 16.75
CA ASN A 149 7.38 26.31 17.91
C ASN A 149 6.10 25.49 17.60
N ILE A 150 6.21 24.44 16.77
CA ILE A 150 5.09 23.59 16.35
C ILE A 150 4.97 22.37 17.29
N SER A 151 3.78 22.16 17.87
CA SER A 151 3.45 21.10 18.86
C SER A 151 3.63 19.65 18.36
N VAL A 152 4.03 18.78 19.30
CA VAL A 152 4.44 17.36 19.15
C VAL A 152 3.39 16.44 18.52
N THR A 153 2.09 16.77 18.59
CA THR A 153 1.02 15.97 17.97
C THR A 153 0.98 16.04 16.43
N LYS A 154 1.61 17.06 15.82
CA LYS A 154 1.70 17.18 14.34
C LYS A 154 2.85 16.39 13.72
N TYR A 155 3.72 15.81 14.53
CA TYR A 155 4.88 15.06 14.04
C TYR A 155 4.46 13.72 13.40
N GLY A 156 3.36 13.08 13.85
CA GLY A 156 2.90 11.83 13.23
C GLY A 156 2.50 12.00 11.75
N TYR A 157 1.87 13.12 11.40
CA TYR A 157 1.46 13.42 10.02
C TYR A 157 2.66 13.76 9.14
N ILE A 158 3.62 14.53 9.68
CA ILE A 158 4.86 14.86 8.98
C ILE A 158 5.69 13.59 8.81
N TYR A 159 5.80 12.73 9.83
CA TYR A 159 6.54 11.47 9.76
C TYR A 159 5.91 10.49 8.77
N LEU A 160 4.58 10.40 8.70
CA LEU A 160 3.88 9.57 7.73
C LEU A 160 4.09 10.09 6.30
N VAL A 161 3.98 11.41 6.09
CA VAL A 161 4.23 12.04 4.79
C VAL A 161 5.71 11.95 4.39
N THR A 162 6.66 12.17 5.30
CA THR A 162 8.09 11.97 5.02
C THR A 162 8.42 10.51 4.84
N SER A 163 7.78 9.56 5.51
CA SER A 163 7.98 8.11 5.26
C SER A 163 7.45 7.70 3.89
N CYS A 164 6.28 8.21 3.49
CA CYS A 164 5.74 8.02 2.14
C CYS A 164 6.64 8.67 1.08
N VAL A 165 7.17 9.87 1.34
CA VAL A 165 8.12 10.55 0.44
C VAL A 165 9.49 9.86 0.43
N SER A 166 9.92 9.27 1.54
CA SER A 166 11.16 8.47 1.65
C SER A 166 11.06 7.16 0.87
N ALA A 167 9.87 6.55 0.86
CA ALA A 167 9.57 5.38 0.03
C ALA A 167 9.54 5.72 -1.47
N ILE A 168 9.16 6.96 -1.82
CA ILE A 168 9.25 7.49 -3.19
C ILE A 168 10.68 7.92 -3.55
N ALA A 169 11.49 8.31 -2.56
CA ALA A 169 12.87 8.78 -2.71
C ALA A 169 13.93 7.66 -2.56
N MET A 170 13.62 6.42 -2.95
CA MET A 170 14.69 5.47 -3.27
C MET A 170 15.47 5.99 -4.50
N PRO A 171 16.81 5.94 -4.48
CA PRO A 171 17.58 7.13 -4.81
C PRO A 171 18.00 7.16 -6.28
N SER A 172 17.96 8.37 -6.85
CA SER A 172 18.54 8.75 -8.14
C SER A 172 20.03 8.38 -8.29
N SER A 173 20.71 7.94 -7.21
CA SER A 173 22.06 7.39 -7.25
C SER A 173 22.15 5.99 -7.88
N VAL A 174 21.07 5.20 -7.92
CA VAL A 174 21.02 3.93 -8.68
C VAL A 174 21.04 4.20 -10.19
N ILE A 175 20.51 5.35 -10.62
CA ILE A 175 20.48 5.76 -12.03
C ILE A 175 21.88 6.19 -12.50
N HIS A 176 22.71 6.76 -11.63
CA HIS A 176 24.05 7.25 -12.02
C HIS A 176 25.17 6.20 -11.97
N LEU A 177 25.04 5.13 -11.17
CA LEU A 177 26.02 4.02 -11.17
C LEU A 177 25.91 3.10 -12.41
N SER A 178 24.83 3.21 -13.19
CA SER A 178 24.57 2.39 -14.38
C SER A 178 25.37 2.80 -15.62
N LEU A 179 26.01 3.98 -15.61
CA LEU A 179 26.66 4.55 -16.80
C LEU A 179 28.11 4.08 -17.04
N ASN A 180 28.73 3.33 -16.12
CA ASN A 180 30.15 2.94 -16.25
C ASN A 180 30.47 1.45 -16.43
N ASP A 181 29.49 0.54 -16.39
CA ASP A 181 29.73 -0.89 -16.71
C ASP A 181 29.20 -1.22 -18.11
N THR A 182 30.05 -1.10 -19.11
CA THR A 182 29.77 -1.49 -20.50
C THR A 182 30.21 -2.93 -20.84
N ALA A 183 30.46 -3.79 -19.85
CA ALA A 183 30.98 -5.14 -20.12
C ALA A 183 30.27 -6.33 -19.41
N SER A 184 29.28 -6.12 -18.52
CA SER A 184 28.51 -7.20 -17.90
C SER A 184 27.05 -7.23 -18.37
N GLY A 185 26.81 -8.00 -19.44
CA GLY A 185 25.56 -8.64 -19.91
C GLY A 185 24.21 -7.91 -19.76
N HIS A 186 23.50 -7.71 -20.88
CA HIS A 186 22.09 -7.27 -20.91
C HIS A 186 21.19 -8.01 -19.90
N SER A 187 21.41 -9.31 -19.67
CA SER A 187 20.65 -10.13 -18.71
C SER A 187 20.72 -9.63 -17.26
N ALA A 188 21.89 -9.16 -16.80
CA ALA A 188 22.07 -8.71 -15.41
C ALA A 188 21.38 -7.36 -15.15
N ARG A 189 21.24 -6.51 -16.18
CA ARG A 189 20.48 -5.25 -16.11
C ARG A 189 18.98 -5.47 -16.12
N GLU A 190 18.51 -6.51 -16.82
CA GLU A 190 17.10 -6.90 -16.88
C GLU A 190 16.61 -7.41 -15.51
N ASP A 191 17.38 -8.30 -14.86
CA ASP A 191 17.07 -8.79 -13.52
C ASP A 191 17.02 -7.65 -12.49
N ALA A 192 17.92 -6.66 -12.59
CA ALA A 192 17.94 -5.53 -11.66
C ALA A 192 16.68 -4.65 -11.73
N ASN A 193 16.15 -4.39 -12.93
CA ASN A 193 14.92 -3.59 -13.11
C ASN A 193 13.70 -4.30 -12.53
N ASP A 194 13.57 -5.60 -12.78
CA ASP A 194 12.50 -6.42 -12.21
C ASP A 194 12.61 -6.47 -10.69
N VAL A 195 13.80 -6.66 -10.14
CA VAL A 195 14.06 -6.69 -8.69
C VAL A 195 13.67 -5.36 -8.03
N VAL A 196 14.08 -4.22 -8.57
CA VAL A 196 13.73 -2.89 -8.01
C VAL A 196 12.22 -2.68 -8.02
N PHE A 197 11.54 -3.07 -9.11
CA PHE A 197 10.09 -2.96 -9.21
C PHE A 197 9.36 -3.87 -8.21
N ILE A 198 9.80 -5.13 -8.08
CA ILE A 198 9.24 -6.09 -7.13
C ILE A 198 9.43 -5.58 -5.69
N LEU A 199 10.61 -5.11 -5.32
CA LEU A 199 10.87 -4.57 -3.98
C LEU A 199 10.02 -3.34 -3.68
N THR A 200 9.95 -2.40 -4.63
CA THR A 200 9.11 -1.20 -4.50
C THR A 200 7.64 -1.58 -4.30
N SER A 201 7.13 -2.50 -5.13
CA SER A 201 5.77 -3.03 -5.00
C SER A 201 5.56 -3.71 -3.66
N SER A 202 6.54 -4.49 -3.18
CA SER A 202 6.48 -5.14 -1.87
C SER A 202 6.37 -4.12 -0.74
N PHE A 203 7.16 -3.04 -0.77
CA PHE A 203 7.09 -1.99 0.25
C PHE A 203 5.72 -1.31 0.28
N LEU A 204 5.13 -1.06 -0.90
CA LEU A 204 3.76 -0.56 -1.00
C LEU A 204 2.75 -1.53 -0.38
N ILE A 205 2.87 -2.83 -0.67
CA ILE A 205 2.00 -3.85 -0.06
C ILE A 205 2.19 -3.89 1.47
N PHE A 206 3.41 -3.77 1.99
CA PHE A 206 3.63 -3.70 3.44
C PHE A 206 2.94 -2.50 4.09
N THR A 207 2.76 -1.36 3.38
CA THR A 207 1.93 -0.26 3.91
C THR A 207 0.47 -0.64 4.11
N MET A 208 -0.03 -1.68 3.43
CA MET A 208 -1.36 -2.24 3.68
C MET A 208 -1.49 -2.79 5.09
N GLN A 209 -0.40 -3.26 5.73
CA GLN A 209 -0.45 -3.72 7.12
C GLN A 209 -0.87 -2.59 8.07
N SER A 210 -0.31 -1.39 7.88
CA SER A 210 -0.76 -0.18 8.59
C SER A 210 -2.18 0.21 8.20
N GLY A 211 -2.54 0.03 6.93
CA GLY A 211 -3.90 0.28 6.43
C GLY A 211 -4.95 -0.60 7.12
N TYR A 212 -4.73 -1.91 7.20
CA TYR A 212 -5.58 -2.83 7.94
C TYR A 212 -5.60 -2.49 9.42
N ALA A 213 -4.43 -2.23 10.04
CA ALA A 213 -4.35 -1.87 11.44
C ALA A 213 -5.25 -0.66 11.78
N LEU A 214 -5.19 0.41 10.97
CA LEU A 214 -6.03 1.60 11.14
C LEU A 214 -7.49 1.33 10.80
N LEU A 215 -7.77 0.55 9.75
CA LEU A 215 -9.13 0.23 9.35
C LEU A 215 -9.85 -0.55 10.45
N GLU A 216 -9.21 -1.61 10.94
CA GLU A 216 -9.74 -2.47 11.99
C GLU A 216 -9.84 -1.71 13.32
N SER A 217 -8.85 -0.88 13.67
CA SER A 217 -8.88 -0.05 14.88
C SER A 217 -10.02 0.97 14.87
N GLY A 218 -10.37 1.49 13.69
CA GLY A 218 -11.51 2.36 13.51
C GLY A 218 -12.87 1.66 13.63
N ILE A 219 -12.93 0.36 13.37
CA ILE A 219 -14.16 -0.45 13.44
C ILE A 219 -14.43 -0.94 14.86
N VAL A 220 -13.40 -1.40 15.57
CA VAL A 220 -13.53 -1.93 16.93
C VAL A 220 -13.81 -0.81 17.95
N SER A 221 -14.37 -1.18 19.09
CA SER A 221 -14.56 -0.27 20.21
C SER A 221 -13.21 0.17 20.82
N ARG A 222 -13.18 1.38 21.39
CA ARG A 222 -11.95 2.01 21.92
C ARG A 222 -11.13 1.13 22.86
N LYS A 223 -11.77 0.26 23.65
CA LYS A 223 -11.10 -0.65 24.59
C LYS A 223 -10.33 -1.80 23.93
N ASN A 224 -10.39 -1.89 22.60
CA ASN A 224 -9.79 -2.94 21.77
C ASN A 224 -8.89 -2.35 20.67
N GLU A 225 -8.79 -1.02 20.61
CA GLU A 225 -8.12 -0.30 19.52
C GLU A 225 -6.64 -0.65 19.47
N VAL A 226 -5.95 -0.70 20.62
CA VAL A 226 -4.51 -0.99 20.62
C VAL A 226 -4.24 -2.47 20.40
N ASN A 227 -5.07 -3.36 20.94
CA ASN A 227 -4.94 -4.79 20.73
C ASN A 227 -5.03 -5.17 19.26
N ILE A 228 -5.93 -4.54 18.50
CA ILE A 228 -6.03 -4.83 17.07
C ILE A 228 -4.83 -4.30 16.28
N LEU A 229 -4.27 -3.14 16.66
CA LEU A 229 -3.00 -2.64 16.10
C LEU A 229 -1.85 -3.61 16.38
N VAL A 230 -1.76 -4.13 17.61
CA VAL A 230 -0.72 -5.10 18.01
C VAL A 230 -0.91 -6.45 17.29
N LYS A 231 -2.15 -6.90 17.06
CA LYS A 231 -2.43 -8.09 16.25
C LYS A 231 -1.95 -7.92 14.80
N ASN A 232 -2.18 -6.76 14.20
CA ASN A 232 -1.65 -6.44 12.87
C ASN A 232 -0.11 -6.44 12.84
N ALA A 233 0.55 -5.85 13.84
CA ALA A 233 2.01 -5.95 13.97
C ALA A 233 2.48 -7.41 14.16
N THR A 234 1.71 -8.22 14.89
CA THR A 234 1.98 -9.65 15.09
C THR A 234 1.91 -10.45 13.79
N ASN A 235 1.06 -10.05 12.84
CA ASN A 235 1.03 -10.69 11.52
C ASN A 235 2.34 -10.51 10.77
N VAL A 236 2.97 -9.34 10.88
CA VAL A 236 4.30 -9.11 10.31
C VAL A 236 5.36 -9.90 11.07
N LEU A 237 5.35 -9.86 12.41
CA LEU A 237 6.38 -10.50 13.23
C LEU A 237 6.29 -12.03 13.20
N VAL A 238 5.17 -12.58 13.62
CA VAL A 238 4.95 -14.04 13.73
C VAL A 238 4.60 -14.63 12.38
N GLY A 239 3.73 -13.99 11.61
CA GLY A 239 3.40 -14.46 10.26
C GLY A 239 4.60 -14.38 9.33
N GLY A 240 5.39 -13.31 9.41
CA GLY A 240 6.62 -13.20 8.63
C GLY A 240 7.71 -14.17 9.04
N PHE A 241 7.88 -14.40 10.35
CA PHE A 241 8.77 -15.45 10.83
C PHE A 241 8.33 -16.85 10.37
N ALA A 242 7.04 -17.16 10.47
CA ALA A 242 6.48 -18.43 9.99
C ALA A 242 6.63 -18.60 8.47
N TYR A 243 6.46 -17.53 7.70
CA TYR A 243 6.65 -17.56 6.25
C TYR A 243 8.11 -17.80 5.87
N TRP A 244 9.05 -17.13 6.55
CA TRP A 244 10.48 -17.38 6.41
C TRP A 244 10.86 -18.82 6.80
N ALA A 245 10.35 -19.31 7.93
CA ALA A 245 10.70 -20.61 8.47
C ALA A 245 10.17 -21.76 7.59
N PHE A 246 8.88 -21.71 7.23
CA PHE A 246 8.23 -22.80 6.48
C PHE A 246 7.30 -22.37 5.35
N GLY A 247 6.68 -21.19 5.43
CA GLY A 247 5.65 -20.80 4.46
C GLY A 247 6.18 -20.68 3.03
N PHE A 248 7.33 -20.03 2.82
CA PHE A 248 7.94 -19.93 1.49
C PHE A 248 8.32 -21.32 0.95
N GLY A 249 8.80 -22.21 1.82
CA GLY A 249 9.17 -23.56 1.41
C GLY A 249 7.99 -24.41 0.95
N PHE A 250 6.83 -24.26 1.58
CA PHE A 250 5.60 -24.94 1.14
C PHE A 250 4.97 -24.31 -0.12
N SER A 251 5.17 -23.01 -0.34
CA SER A 251 4.68 -22.31 -1.53
C SER A 251 5.56 -22.55 -2.75
N PHE A 252 6.89 -22.42 -2.61
CA PHE A 252 7.85 -22.28 -3.72
C PHE A 252 9.15 -23.07 -3.54
N GLY A 253 9.22 -23.99 -2.57
CA GLY A 253 10.41 -24.81 -2.32
C GLY A 253 10.87 -25.61 -3.54
N GLN A 254 12.20 -25.77 -3.65
CA GLN A 254 12.86 -26.36 -4.83
C GLN A 254 13.40 -27.78 -4.60
N SER A 255 13.48 -28.27 -3.36
CA SER A 255 14.06 -29.59 -3.07
C SER A 255 13.17 -30.74 -3.50
N TYR A 256 11.85 -30.58 -3.35
CA TYR A 256 10.84 -31.50 -3.85
C TYR A 256 9.60 -30.70 -4.21
N SER A 257 9.01 -30.99 -5.37
CA SER A 257 7.86 -30.25 -5.87
C SER A 257 6.97 -31.17 -6.69
N ASN A 258 5.72 -31.32 -6.28
CA ASN A 258 4.67 -31.99 -7.06
C ASN A 258 3.52 -31.00 -7.36
N LEU A 259 2.49 -31.45 -8.07
CA LEU A 259 1.33 -30.60 -8.40
C LEU A 259 0.68 -29.95 -7.16
N PHE A 260 0.63 -30.70 -6.05
CA PHE A 260 -0.07 -30.31 -4.84
C PHE A 260 0.76 -29.48 -3.86
N ILE A 261 2.06 -29.74 -3.69
CA ILE A 261 2.86 -29.05 -2.68
C ILE A 261 4.33 -28.90 -3.09
N ALA A 262 4.96 -27.83 -2.60
CA ALA A 262 6.40 -27.61 -2.69
C ALA A 262 7.08 -27.93 -1.35
N PHE A 263 8.35 -28.27 -1.39
CA PHE A 263 9.14 -28.57 -0.20
C PHE A 263 10.61 -28.20 -0.45
N GLY A 264 11.28 -27.67 0.58
CA GLY A 264 12.64 -27.14 0.48
C GLY A 264 12.65 -25.62 0.59
N SER A 265 13.83 -25.00 0.49
CA SER A 265 13.99 -23.54 0.68
C SER A 265 13.43 -23.01 2.02
N PHE A 266 13.40 -23.88 3.04
CA PHE A 266 13.12 -23.50 4.43
C PHE A 266 14.22 -22.59 4.95
N PHE A 267 13.85 -21.62 5.78
CA PHE A 267 14.80 -20.63 6.32
C PHE A 267 15.59 -19.97 5.18
N ILE A 268 14.87 -19.41 4.21
CA ILE A 268 15.41 -19.07 2.88
C ILE A 268 16.78 -18.37 2.94
N THR A 269 17.70 -18.88 2.13
CA THR A 269 19.04 -18.33 1.89
C THR A 269 19.31 -18.31 0.40
N ALA A 270 20.16 -17.39 -0.06
CA ALA A 270 20.56 -17.29 -1.46
C ALA A 270 22.09 -17.12 -1.59
N SER A 271 22.66 -17.58 -2.70
CA SER A 271 24.04 -17.25 -3.06
C SER A 271 24.16 -15.78 -3.50
N MET A 272 25.39 -15.27 -3.62
CA MET A 272 25.61 -13.88 -4.03
C MET A 272 25.07 -13.60 -5.44
N GLU A 273 25.03 -14.60 -6.30
CA GLU A 273 24.58 -14.50 -7.68
C GLU A 273 23.05 -14.41 -7.76
N GLU A 274 22.32 -15.14 -6.92
CA GLU A 274 20.86 -15.25 -6.99
C GLU A 274 20.13 -14.38 -5.95
N MET A 275 20.85 -13.75 -5.03
CA MET A 275 20.25 -13.04 -3.88
C MET A 275 19.23 -11.98 -4.26
N GLY A 276 19.45 -11.26 -5.37
CA GLY A 276 18.51 -10.23 -5.84
C GLY A 276 17.14 -10.81 -6.18
N VAL A 277 17.11 -11.87 -6.99
CA VAL A 277 15.87 -12.52 -7.45
C VAL A 277 15.19 -13.29 -6.32
N ILE A 278 15.95 -14.07 -5.55
CA ILE A 278 15.39 -14.90 -4.47
C ILE A 278 14.82 -14.03 -3.36
N TYR A 279 15.57 -13.03 -2.86
CA TYR A 279 15.10 -12.22 -1.75
C TYR A 279 13.99 -11.24 -2.17
N SER A 280 14.01 -10.69 -3.38
CA SER A 280 12.88 -9.86 -3.85
C SER A 280 11.59 -10.66 -3.97
N LYS A 281 11.63 -11.86 -4.54
CA LYS A 281 10.48 -12.77 -4.58
C LYS A 281 10.01 -13.13 -3.17
N PHE A 282 10.92 -13.47 -2.27
CA PHE A 282 10.57 -13.76 -0.88
C PHE A 282 9.83 -12.60 -0.22
N VAL A 283 10.33 -11.37 -0.32
CA VAL A 283 9.73 -10.19 0.30
C VAL A 283 8.35 -9.87 -0.30
N PHE A 284 8.19 -10.05 -1.62
CA PHE A 284 6.90 -9.86 -2.29
C PHE A 284 5.85 -10.87 -1.82
N GLU A 285 6.20 -12.15 -1.83
CA GLU A 285 5.30 -13.23 -1.42
C GLU A 285 5.01 -13.19 0.09
N LEU A 286 5.99 -12.77 0.88
CA LEU A 286 5.82 -12.51 2.31
C LEU A 286 4.76 -11.42 2.55
N ALA A 287 4.78 -10.36 1.74
CA ALA A 287 3.80 -9.29 1.84
C ALA A 287 2.37 -9.84 1.59
N TYR A 288 2.18 -10.69 0.58
CA TYR A 288 0.90 -11.35 0.32
C TYR A 288 0.47 -12.32 1.43
N ALA A 289 1.40 -13.17 1.91
CA ALA A 289 1.13 -14.13 2.97
C ALA A 289 0.69 -13.44 4.26
N THR A 290 1.40 -12.37 4.63
CA THR A 290 1.06 -11.58 5.82
C THR A 290 -0.26 -10.81 5.62
N THR A 291 -0.56 -10.31 4.42
CA THR A 291 -1.88 -9.74 4.10
C THR A 291 -2.99 -10.75 4.32
N ALA A 292 -2.85 -11.99 3.85
CA ALA A 292 -3.84 -13.04 4.05
C ALA A 292 -4.06 -13.36 5.54
N THR A 293 -3.01 -13.38 6.36
CA THR A 293 -3.14 -13.55 7.82
C THR A 293 -3.84 -12.38 8.50
N THR A 294 -3.62 -11.17 8.02
CA THR A 294 -4.23 -9.95 8.57
C THR A 294 -5.73 -9.91 8.40
N LEU A 295 -6.29 -10.53 7.35
CA LEU A 295 -7.75 -10.59 7.20
C LEU A 295 -8.45 -11.24 8.40
N ILE A 296 -7.76 -12.14 9.10
CA ILE A 296 -8.30 -12.91 10.22
C ILE A 296 -8.29 -12.10 11.53
N SER A 297 -7.39 -11.12 11.72
CA SER A 297 -7.41 -10.27 12.92
C SER A 297 -8.75 -9.57 13.07
N GLY A 298 -9.24 -8.97 11.99
CA GLY A 298 -10.53 -8.30 11.97
C GLY A 298 -11.70 -9.22 12.34
N ALA A 299 -11.75 -10.42 11.76
CA ALA A 299 -12.79 -11.42 12.05
C ALA A 299 -12.80 -11.87 13.53
N MET A 300 -11.62 -11.94 14.14
CA MET A 300 -11.41 -12.37 15.53
C MET A 300 -11.42 -11.22 16.55
N ALA A 301 -11.72 -9.99 16.11
CA ALA A 301 -11.58 -8.81 16.94
C ALA A 301 -12.41 -8.86 18.22
N GLU A 302 -11.93 -8.14 19.24
CA GLU A 302 -12.53 -7.90 20.55
C GLU A 302 -12.69 -9.10 21.51
N ARG A 303 -12.65 -10.36 21.01
CA ARG A 303 -12.92 -11.56 21.82
C ARG A 303 -11.89 -12.69 21.73
N CYS A 304 -10.87 -12.55 20.89
CA CYS A 304 -9.75 -13.50 20.82
C CYS A 304 -8.60 -13.10 21.74
N LYS A 305 -8.13 -14.05 22.55
CA LYS A 305 -6.90 -13.93 23.35
C LYS A 305 -5.70 -13.64 22.45
N PHE A 306 -4.85 -12.70 22.85
CA PHE A 306 -3.66 -12.35 22.06
C PHE A 306 -2.68 -13.51 21.89
N THR A 307 -2.43 -14.31 22.93
CA THR A 307 -1.49 -15.46 22.86
C THR A 307 -1.96 -16.55 21.89
N SER A 308 -3.27 -16.84 21.89
CA SER A 308 -3.85 -17.78 20.92
C SER A 308 -3.77 -17.24 19.50
N TYR A 309 -3.95 -15.93 19.35
CA TYR A 309 -3.84 -15.26 18.04
C TYR A 309 -2.44 -15.46 17.43
N CYS A 310 -1.35 -15.32 18.20
CA CYS A 310 0.00 -15.60 17.70
C CYS A 310 0.14 -17.00 17.09
N VAL A 311 -0.42 -18.02 17.74
CA VAL A 311 -0.40 -19.41 17.23
C VAL A 311 -1.25 -19.53 15.95
N VAL A 312 -2.45 -18.94 15.95
CA VAL A 312 -3.33 -18.92 14.78
C VAL A 312 -2.65 -18.27 13.58
N THR A 313 -1.99 -17.12 13.76
CA THR A 313 -1.24 -16.44 12.70
C THR A 313 -0.22 -17.36 12.03
N ALA A 314 0.59 -18.09 12.81
CA ALA A 314 1.57 -19.03 12.27
C ALA A 314 0.91 -20.19 11.50
N LEU A 315 -0.20 -20.74 12.01
CA LEU A 315 -0.92 -21.83 11.35
C LEU A 315 -1.60 -21.39 10.05
N VAL A 316 -2.13 -20.17 10.00
CA VAL A 316 -2.77 -19.63 8.80
C VAL A 316 -1.76 -19.44 7.66
N ILE A 317 -0.51 -19.09 7.97
CA ILE A 317 0.55 -19.06 6.95
C ILE A 317 0.64 -20.39 6.21
N PHE A 318 0.53 -21.52 6.90
CA PHE A 318 0.49 -22.83 6.25
C PHE A 318 -0.75 -23.01 5.37
N VAL A 319 -1.93 -22.60 5.84
CA VAL A 319 -3.19 -22.67 5.07
C VAL A 319 -3.11 -21.86 3.78
N TYR A 320 -2.40 -20.73 3.81
CA TYR A 320 -2.15 -19.86 2.67
C TYR A 320 -1.09 -20.42 1.69
N SER A 321 0.03 -20.92 2.23
CA SER A 321 1.19 -21.31 1.41
C SER A 321 0.88 -22.39 0.37
N VAL A 322 0.06 -23.36 0.73
CA VAL A 322 -0.28 -24.47 -0.17
C VAL A 322 -1.07 -23.97 -1.40
N PRO A 323 -2.19 -23.24 -1.26
CA PRO A 323 -2.87 -22.55 -2.37
C PRO A 323 -2.00 -21.60 -3.20
N ALA A 324 -1.08 -20.86 -2.58
CA ALA A 324 -0.14 -20.02 -3.32
C ALA A 324 0.71 -20.86 -4.28
N GLY A 325 1.21 -22.00 -3.80
CA GLY A 325 1.92 -22.98 -4.63
C GLY A 325 1.05 -23.66 -5.69
N TRP A 326 -0.27 -23.79 -5.48
CA TRP A 326 -1.17 -24.32 -6.50
C TRP A 326 -1.34 -23.37 -7.68
N MET A 327 -1.37 -22.06 -7.41
CA MET A 327 -1.74 -21.05 -8.39
C MET A 327 -0.55 -20.39 -9.07
N TRP A 328 0.55 -20.18 -8.34
CA TRP A 328 1.65 -19.30 -8.79
C TRP A 328 2.98 -20.02 -9.02
N ARG A 329 3.03 -21.34 -8.85
CA ARG A 329 4.11 -22.14 -9.43
C ARG A 329 3.74 -22.61 -10.83
N ASP A 330 4.73 -22.68 -11.71
CA ASP A 330 4.55 -23.18 -13.07
C ASP A 330 3.97 -24.61 -13.11
N ASN A 331 4.38 -25.45 -12.15
CA ASN A 331 3.89 -26.83 -12.00
C ASN A 331 2.82 -26.98 -10.90
N GLY A 332 2.18 -25.89 -10.46
CA GLY A 332 1.10 -25.93 -9.48
C GLY A 332 -0.15 -26.62 -10.04
N PHE A 333 -0.92 -27.29 -9.18
CA PHE A 333 -2.13 -28.02 -9.57
C PHE A 333 -3.17 -27.13 -10.27
N LEU A 334 -3.56 -26.00 -9.66
CA LEU A 334 -4.55 -25.09 -10.26
C LEU A 334 -3.96 -24.31 -11.42
N ALA A 335 -2.68 -23.96 -11.32
CA ALA A 335 -1.88 -23.44 -12.41
C ALA A 335 -2.03 -24.42 -13.57
N THR A 336 -1.44 -25.61 -13.59
CA THR A 336 -1.50 -26.57 -14.72
C THR A 336 -2.89 -26.79 -15.34
N LEU A 337 -3.99 -26.74 -14.56
CA LEU A 337 -5.36 -26.85 -15.06
C LEU A 337 -5.87 -25.65 -15.89
N GLY A 338 -5.22 -24.50 -15.79
CA GLY A 338 -5.58 -23.28 -16.54
C GLY A 338 -6.18 -22.18 -15.67
N ALA A 339 -6.17 -22.32 -14.34
CA ALA A 339 -6.69 -21.29 -13.47
C ALA A 339 -5.79 -20.05 -13.51
N VAL A 340 -6.44 -18.90 -13.39
CA VAL A 340 -5.82 -17.58 -13.47
C VAL A 340 -6.22 -16.79 -12.24
N ASP A 341 -5.23 -16.26 -11.54
CA ASP A 341 -5.41 -15.39 -10.39
C ASP A 341 -4.14 -14.57 -10.19
N VAL A 342 -3.97 -13.50 -10.97
CA VAL A 342 -2.69 -12.79 -11.06
C VAL A 342 -2.40 -12.03 -9.77
N GLY A 343 -3.34 -11.22 -9.29
CA GLY A 343 -3.21 -10.47 -8.04
C GLY A 343 -3.90 -11.09 -6.83
N GLY A 344 -4.35 -12.35 -6.85
CA GLY A 344 -4.76 -13.02 -5.61
C GLY A 344 -6.19 -12.74 -5.11
N SER A 345 -7.18 -12.56 -6.00
CA SER A 345 -8.60 -12.61 -5.60
C SER A 345 -8.95 -13.95 -4.94
N GLY A 346 -8.38 -15.05 -5.43
CA GLY A 346 -8.53 -16.37 -4.85
C GLY A 346 -7.55 -16.61 -3.70
N VAL A 347 -6.26 -16.61 -4.02
CA VAL A 347 -5.21 -17.08 -3.10
C VAL A 347 -5.07 -16.22 -1.84
N VAL A 348 -5.18 -14.89 -1.96
CA VAL A 348 -5.07 -13.99 -0.79
C VAL A 348 -6.43 -13.80 -0.16
N HIS A 349 -7.40 -13.32 -0.95
CA HIS A 349 -8.67 -12.84 -0.40
C HIS A 349 -9.68 -13.94 -0.13
N LEU A 350 -9.95 -14.85 -1.08
CA LEU A 350 -10.89 -15.96 -0.83
C LEU A 350 -10.37 -16.89 0.28
N VAL A 351 -9.10 -17.30 0.23
CA VAL A 351 -8.50 -18.17 1.27
C VAL A 351 -8.51 -17.47 2.63
N GLY A 352 -7.97 -16.24 2.73
CA GLY A 352 -7.95 -15.50 3.99
C GLY A 352 -9.35 -15.17 4.52
N GLY A 353 -10.29 -14.83 3.63
CA GLY A 353 -11.69 -14.60 3.96
C GLY A 353 -12.38 -15.84 4.54
N CYS A 354 -12.14 -17.03 3.96
CA CYS A 354 -12.68 -18.29 4.47
C CYS A 354 -12.07 -18.67 5.82
N CYS A 355 -10.77 -18.43 6.02
CA CYS A 355 -10.15 -18.58 7.34
C CYS A 355 -10.79 -17.63 8.37
N GLY A 356 -11.10 -16.39 7.98
CA GLY A 356 -11.84 -15.42 8.80
C GLY A 356 -13.25 -15.90 9.15
N LEU A 357 -13.99 -16.44 8.18
CA LEU A 357 -15.32 -17.04 8.40
C LEU A 357 -15.27 -18.15 9.46
N VAL A 358 -14.32 -19.07 9.31
CA VAL A 358 -14.13 -20.18 10.25
C VAL A 358 -13.74 -19.66 11.64
N ALA A 359 -12.83 -18.69 11.71
CA ALA A 359 -12.42 -18.10 12.98
C ALA A 359 -13.59 -17.41 13.70
N ALA A 360 -14.40 -16.64 12.97
CA ALA A 360 -15.59 -15.98 13.50
C ALA A 360 -16.63 -17.00 13.99
N ALA A 361 -16.85 -18.08 13.22
CA ALA A 361 -17.79 -19.14 13.58
C ALA A 361 -17.35 -19.93 14.83
N ILE A 362 -16.05 -20.27 14.95
CA ILE A 362 -15.53 -21.00 16.13
C ILE A 362 -15.55 -20.12 17.38
N LEU A 363 -15.20 -18.84 17.27
CA LEU A 363 -15.28 -17.91 18.40
C LEU A 363 -16.73 -17.66 18.81
N GLY A 364 -17.66 -17.65 17.86
CA GLY A 364 -19.04 -17.23 18.05
C GLY A 364 -19.19 -15.71 18.24
N PRO A 365 -20.43 -15.21 18.42
CA PRO A 365 -20.72 -13.78 18.53
C PRO A 365 -20.08 -13.10 19.73
N ARG A 366 -19.64 -11.84 19.60
CA ARG A 366 -19.34 -10.97 20.73
C ARG A 366 -20.56 -10.90 21.66
N THR A 367 -20.30 -10.79 22.95
CA THR A 367 -21.33 -10.80 23.98
C THR A 367 -22.36 -9.69 23.71
N GLY A 368 -23.62 -10.09 23.56
CA GLY A 368 -24.73 -9.17 23.32
C GLY A 368 -24.84 -8.60 21.90
N ARG A 369 -24.00 -9.04 20.94
CA ARG A 369 -23.98 -8.53 19.55
C ARG A 369 -25.34 -8.57 18.85
N TYR A 370 -26.11 -9.63 19.10
CA TYR A 370 -27.38 -9.91 18.41
C TYR A 370 -28.62 -9.79 19.30
N ASP A 371 -28.47 -9.37 20.57
CA ASP A 371 -29.59 -9.25 21.52
C ASP A 371 -30.63 -8.22 21.09
N LYS A 372 -30.22 -7.22 20.31
CA LYS A 372 -31.08 -6.15 19.77
C LYS A 372 -31.26 -6.26 18.25
N GLY A 373 -31.11 -7.46 17.70
CA GLY A 373 -31.17 -7.74 16.27
C GLY A 373 -29.82 -7.62 15.56
N THR A 374 -29.86 -7.56 14.22
CA THR A 374 -28.68 -7.66 13.35
C THR A 374 -28.13 -6.31 12.90
N GLN A 375 -28.54 -5.20 13.52
CA GLN A 375 -28.03 -3.88 13.13
C GLN A 375 -26.52 -3.81 13.33
N LEU A 376 -25.81 -3.14 12.41
CA LEU A 376 -24.38 -2.93 12.52
C LEU A 376 -24.04 -2.08 13.75
N LEU A 377 -22.93 -2.41 14.40
CA LEU A 377 -22.40 -1.61 15.50
C LEU A 377 -21.78 -0.31 14.97
N PRO A 378 -21.85 0.80 15.73
CA PRO A 378 -21.18 2.04 15.35
C PRO A 378 -19.66 1.86 15.33
N LEU A 379 -18.99 2.59 14.44
CA LEU A 379 -17.52 2.65 14.37
C LEU A 379 -16.95 3.26 15.66
N GLY A 380 -15.86 2.69 16.18
CA GLY A 380 -15.14 3.26 17.32
C GLY A 380 -14.41 4.56 16.98
N ASN A 381 -13.79 4.61 15.81
CA ASN A 381 -13.10 5.79 15.28
C ASN A 381 -13.19 5.85 13.73
N PRO A 382 -14.18 6.58 13.18
CA PRO A 382 -14.36 6.70 11.74
C PRO A 382 -13.14 7.28 10.99
N THR A 383 -12.34 8.14 11.65
CA THR A 383 -11.14 8.74 11.04
C THR A 383 -10.08 7.67 10.80
N ASN A 384 -9.82 6.80 11.79
CA ASN A 384 -8.90 5.68 11.60
C ASN A 384 -9.40 4.74 10.51
N ALA A 385 -10.71 4.45 10.51
CA ALA A 385 -11.34 3.58 9.54
C ALA A 385 -11.08 4.06 8.09
N LEU A 386 -11.31 5.35 7.83
CA LEU A 386 -11.10 5.99 6.52
C LEU A 386 -9.62 6.17 6.17
N LEU A 387 -8.76 6.52 7.14
CA LEU A 387 -7.33 6.61 6.90
C LEU A 387 -6.74 5.24 6.54
N GLY A 388 -7.21 4.18 7.20
CA GLY A 388 -6.90 2.81 6.86
C GLY A 388 -7.29 2.48 5.41
N LEU A 389 -8.51 2.83 4.99
CA LEU A 389 -8.94 2.66 3.60
C LEU A 389 -8.01 3.38 2.61
N PHE A 390 -7.61 4.63 2.86
CA PHE A 390 -6.69 5.35 1.96
C PHE A 390 -5.32 4.68 1.86
N MET A 391 -4.78 4.19 2.97
CA MET A 391 -3.52 3.45 2.97
C MET A 391 -3.64 2.11 2.23
N LEU A 392 -4.76 1.40 2.39
CA LEU A 392 -5.04 0.18 1.63
C LEU A 392 -5.13 0.46 0.14
N TRP A 393 -5.76 1.55 -0.28
CA TRP A 393 -5.87 1.93 -1.68
C TRP A 393 -4.50 2.21 -2.31
N TRP A 394 -3.64 2.94 -1.58
CA TRP A 394 -2.25 3.17 -1.98
C TRP A 394 -1.46 1.87 -2.12
N GLY A 395 -1.52 1.00 -1.11
CA GLY A 395 -0.85 -0.29 -1.15
C GLY A 395 -1.39 -1.23 -2.24
N TRP A 396 -2.67 -1.14 -2.57
CA TRP A 396 -3.30 -1.95 -3.61
C TRP A 396 -2.71 -1.70 -5.01
N LEU A 397 -2.19 -0.49 -5.27
CA LEU A 397 -1.50 -0.21 -6.52
C LEU A 397 -0.22 -1.05 -6.66
N GLY A 398 0.58 -1.14 -5.59
CA GLY A 398 1.73 -2.04 -5.54
C GLY A 398 1.31 -3.51 -5.55
N PHE A 399 0.21 -3.84 -4.87
CA PHE A 399 -0.37 -5.19 -4.85
C PHE A 399 -0.70 -5.68 -6.25
N SER A 400 -1.47 -4.90 -7.03
CA SER A 400 -1.90 -5.26 -8.39
C SER A 400 -0.79 -5.12 -9.44
N ALA A 401 -0.05 -4.00 -9.43
CA ALA A 401 0.98 -3.76 -10.44
C ALA A 401 2.19 -4.69 -10.25
N GLY A 402 2.55 -4.98 -9.00
CA GLY A 402 3.63 -5.89 -8.64
C GLY A 402 3.38 -7.34 -9.00
N SER A 403 2.10 -7.77 -9.11
CA SER A 403 1.72 -9.14 -9.49
C SER A 403 2.21 -9.56 -10.88
N THR A 404 2.68 -8.63 -11.70
CA THR A 404 3.33 -8.95 -12.99
C THR A 404 4.73 -9.53 -12.81
N THR A 405 5.28 -9.51 -11.58
CA THR A 405 6.60 -10.03 -11.23
C THR A 405 7.74 -9.39 -12.03
N GLY A 406 7.63 -8.07 -12.27
CA GLY A 406 8.63 -7.28 -12.99
C GLY A 406 8.04 -6.30 -13.99
N ILE A 407 8.92 -5.63 -14.73
CA ILE A 407 8.63 -4.63 -15.77
C ILE A 407 9.32 -4.91 -17.11
N VAL A 408 10.35 -5.77 -17.14
CA VAL A 408 11.04 -6.21 -18.36
C VAL A 408 10.13 -7.13 -19.20
N ASP A 409 10.44 -7.34 -20.49
CA ASP A 409 9.70 -8.22 -21.39
C ASP A 409 8.20 -7.93 -21.41
N ASP A 410 7.87 -6.68 -21.70
CA ASP A 410 6.51 -6.15 -21.78
C ASP A 410 5.66 -6.25 -20.49
N LYS A 411 6.21 -6.71 -19.35
CA LYS A 411 5.47 -6.74 -18.08
C LYS A 411 4.95 -5.37 -17.68
N TRP A 412 5.70 -4.29 -17.95
CA TRP A 412 5.30 -2.91 -17.64
C TRP A 412 3.94 -2.51 -18.24
N LYS A 413 3.57 -3.08 -19.40
CA LYS A 413 2.25 -2.86 -20.03
C LYS A 413 1.13 -3.47 -19.18
N TYR A 414 1.37 -4.66 -18.62
CA TYR A 414 0.43 -5.32 -17.71
C TYR A 414 0.37 -4.61 -16.37
N SER A 415 1.50 -4.15 -15.83
CA SER A 415 1.54 -3.43 -14.56
C SER A 415 0.76 -2.13 -14.68
N SER A 416 0.94 -1.41 -15.78
CA SER A 416 0.20 -0.18 -16.08
C SER A 416 -1.30 -0.44 -16.23
N ARG A 417 -1.69 -1.51 -16.94
CA ARG A 417 -3.09 -1.93 -17.04
C ARG A 417 -3.67 -2.29 -15.67
N ALA A 418 -2.94 -3.02 -14.85
CA ALA A 418 -3.34 -3.41 -13.50
C ALA A 418 -3.59 -2.21 -12.59
N SER A 419 -2.75 -1.18 -12.66
CA SER A 419 -2.97 0.07 -11.93
C SER A 419 -4.27 0.76 -12.36
N VAL A 420 -4.49 0.88 -13.68
CA VAL A 420 -5.70 1.52 -14.23
C VAL A 420 -6.96 0.75 -13.87
N THR A 421 -6.99 -0.57 -14.07
CA THR A 421 -8.15 -1.41 -13.75
C THR A 421 -8.44 -1.40 -12.26
N THR A 422 -7.41 -1.38 -11.40
CA THR A 422 -7.58 -1.32 -9.94
C THR A 422 -8.28 -0.03 -9.50
N ILE A 423 -7.83 1.14 -9.98
CA ILE A 423 -8.48 2.43 -9.67
C ILE A 423 -9.90 2.49 -10.23
N LEU A 424 -10.12 2.00 -11.45
CA LEU A 424 -11.44 2.05 -12.07
C LEU A 424 -12.45 1.10 -11.41
N ALA A 425 -12.00 -0.09 -10.99
CA ALA A 425 -12.84 -1.00 -10.21
C ALA A 425 -13.22 -0.41 -8.86
N SER A 426 -12.25 0.16 -8.13
CA SER A 426 -12.54 0.83 -6.85
C SER A 426 -13.47 2.03 -7.02
N SER A 427 -13.32 2.79 -8.12
CA SER A 427 -14.24 3.88 -8.46
C SER A 427 -15.65 3.36 -8.73
N GLY A 428 -15.80 2.26 -9.49
CA GLY A 428 -17.08 1.62 -9.74
C GLY A 428 -17.75 1.13 -8.45
N GLY A 429 -17.00 0.45 -7.59
CA GLY A 429 -17.45 0.02 -6.26
C GLY A 429 -17.83 1.17 -5.33
N GLY A 430 -17.03 2.23 -5.30
CA GLY A 430 -17.31 3.43 -4.52
C GLY A 430 -18.56 4.16 -4.99
N LEU A 431 -18.74 4.33 -6.30
CA LEU A 431 -19.95 4.93 -6.88
C LEU A 431 -21.20 4.12 -6.53
N ILE A 432 -21.17 2.80 -6.71
CA ILE A 432 -22.33 1.97 -6.36
C ILE A 432 -22.60 1.98 -4.85
N GLY A 433 -21.55 2.04 -4.01
CA GLY A 433 -21.69 2.19 -2.56
C GLY A 433 -22.33 3.52 -2.15
N MET A 434 -21.94 4.63 -2.77
CA MET A 434 -22.56 5.94 -2.52
C MET A 434 -24.03 5.98 -2.92
N ILE A 435 -24.35 5.45 -4.12
CA ILE A 435 -25.72 5.35 -4.63
C ILE A 435 -26.55 4.45 -3.70
N PHE A 436 -26.06 3.26 -3.39
CA PHE A 436 -26.74 2.30 -2.52
C PHE A 436 -27.00 2.91 -1.14
N SER A 437 -25.99 3.55 -0.53
CA SER A 437 -26.15 4.22 0.75
C SER A 437 -27.22 5.30 0.70
N PHE A 438 -27.19 6.16 -0.33
CA PHE A 438 -28.16 7.25 -0.47
C PHE A 438 -29.60 6.74 -0.46
N PHE A 439 -29.89 5.63 -1.15
CA PHE A 439 -31.25 5.07 -1.19
C PHE A 439 -31.63 4.27 0.06
N VAL A 440 -30.69 3.55 0.68
CA VAL A 440 -30.98 2.67 1.84
C VAL A 440 -30.91 3.41 3.17
N LYS A 441 -30.27 4.58 3.22
CA LYS A 441 -30.06 5.40 4.42
C LYS A 441 -30.71 6.78 4.31
N ASP A 442 -31.83 6.88 3.58
CA ASP A 442 -32.65 8.10 3.50
C ASP A 442 -31.86 9.37 3.14
N GLY A 443 -31.02 9.28 2.11
CA GLY A 443 -30.17 10.37 1.61
C GLY A 443 -28.81 10.49 2.29
N ILE A 444 -28.47 9.62 3.25
CA ILE A 444 -27.20 9.66 3.99
C ILE A 444 -26.14 8.77 3.33
N HIS A 445 -24.92 9.28 3.24
CA HIS A 445 -23.74 8.51 2.84
C HIS A 445 -23.04 7.91 4.06
N ASP A 446 -23.37 6.65 4.37
CA ASP A 446 -22.87 5.88 5.49
C ASP A 446 -21.44 5.38 5.21
N VAL A 447 -20.54 5.66 6.16
CA VAL A 447 -19.11 5.36 6.04
C VAL A 447 -18.84 3.85 5.88
N PRO A 448 -19.40 2.96 6.74
CA PRO A 448 -19.29 1.52 6.53
C PRO A 448 -19.74 1.03 5.15
N ILE A 449 -20.87 1.51 4.63
CA ILE A 449 -21.34 1.11 3.29
C ILE A 449 -20.31 1.48 2.22
N LEU A 450 -19.84 2.73 2.21
CA LEU A 450 -18.83 3.18 1.26
C LEU A 450 -17.55 2.35 1.36
N MET A 451 -17.02 2.18 2.58
CA MET A 451 -15.77 1.46 2.81
C MET A 451 -15.85 0.01 2.32
N ASN A 452 -16.90 -0.73 2.70
CA ASN A 452 -17.06 -2.12 2.31
C ASN A 452 -17.25 -2.28 0.79
N ALA A 453 -17.95 -1.35 0.13
CA ALA A 453 -18.11 -1.37 -1.32
C ALA A 453 -16.79 -1.13 -2.06
N VAL A 454 -15.99 -0.15 -1.61
CA VAL A 454 -14.65 0.11 -2.17
C VAL A 454 -13.73 -1.08 -1.93
N MET A 455 -13.67 -1.64 -0.72
CA MET A 455 -12.82 -2.79 -0.44
C MET A 455 -13.24 -4.03 -1.26
N GLY A 456 -14.54 -4.32 -1.33
CA GLY A 456 -15.06 -5.43 -2.13
C GLY A 456 -14.69 -5.34 -3.61
N SER A 457 -14.76 -4.14 -4.17
CA SER A 457 -14.38 -3.91 -5.57
C SER A 457 -12.88 -4.04 -5.84
N LEU A 458 -12.02 -3.56 -4.94
CA LEU A 458 -10.57 -3.78 -4.99
C LEU A 458 -10.21 -5.27 -4.94
N VAL A 459 -10.85 -6.03 -4.04
CA VAL A 459 -10.70 -7.49 -3.98
C VAL A 459 -11.15 -8.16 -5.28
N SER A 460 -12.30 -7.74 -5.82
CA SER A 460 -12.90 -8.37 -7.00
C SER A 460 -12.04 -8.24 -8.26
N ILE A 461 -11.32 -7.13 -8.42
CA ILE A 461 -10.46 -6.92 -9.59
C ILE A 461 -9.08 -7.57 -9.47
N SER A 462 -8.63 -7.89 -8.25
CA SER A 462 -7.23 -8.25 -7.97
C SER A 462 -6.70 -9.39 -8.84
N GLY A 463 -7.41 -10.50 -8.98
CA GLY A 463 -6.99 -11.65 -9.79
C GLY A 463 -6.99 -11.38 -11.30
N GLY A 464 -7.87 -10.48 -11.77
CA GLY A 464 -8.05 -10.14 -13.19
C GLY A 464 -7.43 -8.81 -13.62
N CYS A 465 -6.77 -8.09 -12.71
CA CYS A 465 -6.37 -6.69 -12.90
C CYS A 465 -5.47 -6.50 -14.14
N THR A 466 -4.66 -7.51 -14.45
CA THR A 466 -3.73 -7.48 -15.56
C THR A 466 -4.34 -7.92 -16.88
N ILE A 467 -5.57 -8.43 -16.98
CA ILE A 467 -6.10 -9.13 -18.18
C ILE A 467 -7.48 -8.65 -18.66
N VAL A 468 -8.22 -7.87 -17.86
CA VAL A 468 -9.49 -7.26 -18.28
C VAL A 468 -9.28 -5.85 -18.86
N ARG A 469 -10.26 -5.35 -19.59
CA ARG A 469 -10.25 -3.97 -20.13
C ARG A 469 -10.65 -2.96 -19.04
N PRO A 470 -10.17 -1.70 -19.11
CA PRO A 470 -10.47 -0.66 -18.13
C PRO A 470 -11.97 -0.48 -17.80
N TRP A 471 -12.84 -0.46 -18.81
CA TRP A 471 -14.29 -0.31 -18.58
C TRP A 471 -14.93 -1.55 -17.92
N GLU A 472 -14.39 -2.74 -18.17
CA GLU A 472 -14.86 -3.99 -17.57
C GLU A 472 -14.53 -4.00 -16.07
N ALA A 473 -13.39 -3.44 -15.69
CA ALA A 473 -12.99 -3.29 -14.30
C ALA A 473 -14.02 -2.47 -13.49
N ILE A 474 -14.59 -1.41 -14.07
CA ILE A 474 -15.68 -0.64 -13.45
C ILE A 474 -16.86 -1.54 -13.12
N VAL A 475 -17.30 -2.35 -14.10
CA VAL A 475 -18.45 -3.27 -13.94
C VAL A 475 -18.14 -4.35 -12.90
N ILE A 476 -16.96 -4.97 -12.97
CA ILE A 476 -16.50 -5.97 -11.99
C ILE A 476 -16.51 -5.38 -10.58
N GLY A 477 -16.02 -4.15 -10.43
CA GLY A 477 -16.02 -3.41 -9.18
C GLY A 477 -17.43 -3.08 -8.66
N MET A 478 -18.33 -2.63 -9.52
CA MET A 478 -19.74 -2.37 -9.16
C MET A 478 -20.43 -3.65 -8.65
N VAL A 479 -20.29 -4.77 -9.37
CA VAL A 479 -20.86 -6.05 -8.95
C VAL A 479 -20.23 -6.52 -7.63
N GLY A 480 -18.92 -6.39 -7.49
CA GLY A 480 -18.21 -6.71 -6.25
C GLY A 480 -18.75 -5.92 -5.05
N GLY A 481 -18.92 -4.61 -5.20
CA GLY A 481 -19.51 -3.75 -4.17
C GLY A 481 -20.93 -4.18 -3.78
N ILE A 482 -21.80 -4.47 -4.76
CA ILE A 482 -23.17 -4.95 -4.50
C ILE A 482 -23.16 -6.29 -3.76
N LEU A 483 -22.32 -7.23 -4.19
CA LEU A 483 -22.24 -8.55 -3.57
C LEU A 483 -21.80 -8.46 -2.11
N VAL A 484 -20.82 -7.61 -1.80
CA VAL A 484 -20.41 -7.37 -0.41
C VAL A 484 -21.55 -6.77 0.41
N LEU A 485 -22.17 -5.69 -0.08
CA LEU A 485 -23.24 -4.99 0.64
C LEU A 485 -24.49 -5.87 0.87
N THR A 486 -24.73 -6.83 -0.01
CA THR A 486 -25.83 -7.80 0.15
C THR A 486 -25.43 -9.02 0.99
N ALA A 487 -24.16 -9.43 0.98
CA ALA A 487 -23.66 -10.55 1.78
C ALA A 487 -23.60 -10.24 3.28
N ILE A 488 -23.19 -9.01 3.67
CA ILE A 488 -23.09 -8.59 5.08
C ILE A 488 -24.37 -8.90 5.89
N PRO A 489 -25.57 -8.41 5.50
CA PRO A 489 -26.78 -8.70 6.26
C PRO A 489 -27.20 -10.18 6.22
N LEU A 490 -26.77 -10.96 5.21
CA LEU A 490 -27.03 -12.40 5.16
C LEU A 490 -26.15 -13.16 6.17
N ILE A 491 -24.88 -12.79 6.29
CA ILE A 491 -23.95 -13.36 7.27
C ILE A 491 -24.40 -13.03 8.69
N ASP A 492 -24.83 -11.78 8.93
CA ASP A 492 -25.37 -11.38 10.24
C ASP A 492 -26.66 -12.14 10.61
N LYS A 493 -27.52 -12.47 9.63
CA LYS A 493 -28.71 -13.32 9.88
C LYS A 493 -28.34 -14.75 10.28
N LEU A 494 -27.18 -15.25 9.85
CA LEU A 494 -26.63 -16.53 10.30
C LEU A 494 -25.98 -16.43 11.69
N HIS A 495 -26.02 -15.26 12.34
CA HIS A 495 -25.40 -14.99 13.63
C HIS A 495 -23.90 -15.29 13.65
N ILE A 496 -23.23 -15.04 12.51
CA ILE A 496 -21.77 -15.09 12.40
C ILE A 496 -21.24 -13.67 12.56
N ASP A 497 -20.72 -13.37 13.76
CA ASP A 497 -20.19 -12.04 14.07
C ASP A 497 -18.77 -11.89 13.52
N ASP A 498 -18.70 -11.26 12.35
CA ASP A 498 -17.47 -10.90 11.65
C ASP A 498 -17.31 -9.35 11.72
N PRO A 499 -16.57 -8.81 12.72
CA PRO A 499 -16.58 -7.38 13.02
C PRO A 499 -16.20 -6.47 11.84
N THR A 500 -15.29 -6.94 11.00
CA THR A 500 -14.75 -6.20 9.85
C THR A 500 -15.36 -6.63 8.53
N ASN A 501 -16.38 -7.49 8.56
CA ASN A 501 -17.00 -8.11 7.38
C ASN A 501 -15.98 -8.82 6.49
N THR A 502 -14.94 -9.42 7.09
CA THR A 502 -13.83 -10.08 6.40
C THR A 502 -14.33 -11.08 5.35
N PHE A 503 -15.28 -11.96 5.68
CA PHE A 503 -15.76 -12.97 4.74
C PHE A 503 -16.57 -12.35 3.60
N ALA A 504 -17.37 -11.31 3.86
CA ALA A 504 -18.08 -10.62 2.79
C ALA A 504 -17.08 -9.93 1.83
N VAL A 505 -16.21 -9.09 2.38
CA VAL A 505 -15.26 -8.28 1.62
C VAL A 505 -14.23 -9.13 0.88
N HIS A 506 -13.70 -10.16 1.52
CA HIS A 506 -12.59 -10.95 0.96
C HIS A 506 -13.03 -12.30 0.41
N GLY A 507 -13.88 -13.03 1.15
CA GLY A 507 -14.41 -14.34 0.71
C GLY A 507 -15.34 -14.20 -0.50
N ILE A 508 -16.45 -13.49 -0.35
CA ILE A 508 -17.46 -13.35 -1.41
C ILE A 508 -16.92 -12.55 -2.59
N ALA A 509 -16.28 -11.40 -2.34
CA ALA A 509 -15.71 -10.61 -3.43
C ALA A 509 -14.52 -11.31 -4.11
N GLY A 510 -13.73 -12.10 -3.37
CA GLY A 510 -12.65 -12.91 -3.93
C GLY A 510 -13.18 -14.02 -4.85
N ALA A 511 -14.25 -14.70 -4.43
CA ALA A 511 -14.96 -15.66 -5.26
C ALA A 511 -15.52 -15.00 -6.53
N TRP A 512 -16.16 -13.83 -6.41
CA TRP A 512 -16.61 -13.06 -7.58
C TRP A 512 -15.45 -12.68 -8.49
N GLY A 513 -14.32 -12.24 -7.94
CA GLY A 513 -13.12 -11.92 -8.71
C GLY A 513 -12.65 -13.10 -9.55
N MET A 514 -12.56 -14.29 -8.95
CA MET A 514 -12.21 -15.53 -9.66
C MET A 514 -13.18 -15.83 -10.82
N LEU A 515 -14.49 -15.72 -10.58
CA LEU A 515 -15.50 -15.95 -11.62
C LEU A 515 -15.46 -14.87 -12.71
N SER A 516 -15.23 -13.61 -12.34
CA SER A 516 -15.18 -12.49 -13.28
C SER A 516 -14.08 -12.65 -14.33
N ILE A 517 -12.95 -13.25 -13.95
CA ILE A 517 -11.87 -13.63 -14.88
C ILE A 517 -12.40 -14.56 -15.98
N GLY A 518 -13.21 -15.56 -15.61
CA GLY A 518 -13.82 -16.49 -16.56
C GLY A 518 -14.87 -15.87 -17.47
N LEU A 519 -15.42 -14.71 -17.10
CA LEU A 519 -16.43 -14.00 -17.87
C LEU A 519 -15.82 -12.94 -18.81
N PHE A 520 -14.92 -12.11 -18.30
CA PHE A 520 -14.48 -10.87 -18.95
C PHE A 520 -13.12 -10.95 -19.63
N SER A 521 -12.24 -11.88 -19.23
CA SER A 521 -10.85 -11.89 -19.70
C SER A 521 -10.76 -11.99 -21.21
N VAL A 522 -9.82 -11.24 -21.78
CA VAL A 522 -9.47 -11.34 -23.20
C VAL A 522 -8.25 -12.23 -23.32
N LYS A 523 -8.21 -13.06 -24.37
CA LYS A 523 -7.07 -13.87 -24.73
C LYS A 523 -5.79 -13.03 -24.71
N ASP A 524 -4.88 -13.48 -23.86
CA ASP A 524 -3.61 -12.82 -23.65
C ASP A 524 -2.56 -13.37 -24.63
N ASN A 525 -2.09 -12.53 -25.56
CA ASN A 525 -1.13 -12.94 -26.58
C ASN A 525 0.34 -12.64 -26.22
N MET A 526 0.64 -11.86 -25.16
CA MET A 526 2.04 -11.54 -24.81
C MET A 526 2.52 -12.34 -23.61
N ARG A 527 1.74 -12.39 -22.51
CA ARG A 527 2.10 -13.14 -21.29
C ARG A 527 1.37 -14.47 -21.13
N ASN A 528 0.34 -14.69 -21.94
CA ASN A 528 -0.44 -15.91 -21.98
C ASN A 528 -1.02 -16.32 -20.61
N TYR A 529 -1.38 -15.36 -19.75
CA TYR A 529 -1.99 -15.64 -18.43
C TYR A 529 -3.20 -16.56 -18.56
N THR A 530 -4.03 -16.34 -19.59
CA THR A 530 -5.25 -17.12 -19.84
C THR A 530 -5.03 -18.36 -20.72
N ARG A 531 -3.78 -18.68 -21.09
CA ARG A 531 -3.41 -19.84 -21.93
C ARG A 531 -4.18 -19.92 -23.23
N GLY A 532 -4.30 -18.77 -23.88
CA GLY A 532 -5.00 -18.65 -25.14
C GLY A 532 -6.53 -18.72 -25.03
N LEU A 533 -7.09 -18.74 -23.82
CA LEU A 533 -8.53 -18.77 -23.60
C LEU A 533 -9.10 -17.36 -23.44
N ASP A 534 -10.26 -17.15 -24.05
CA ASP A 534 -11.12 -16.00 -23.85
C ASP A 534 -12.15 -16.29 -22.75
N GLY A 535 -12.66 -15.24 -22.11
CA GLY A 535 -13.79 -15.31 -21.21
C GLY A 535 -15.11 -15.57 -21.96
N LEU A 536 -16.14 -15.97 -21.22
CA LEU A 536 -17.46 -16.30 -21.78
C LEU A 536 -18.05 -15.16 -22.60
N PHE A 537 -17.97 -13.91 -22.13
CA PHE A 537 -18.48 -12.73 -22.84
C PHE A 537 -17.60 -12.29 -24.02
N LYS A 538 -16.45 -12.94 -24.21
CA LYS A 538 -15.54 -12.73 -25.34
C LYS A 538 -15.62 -13.85 -26.39
N GLY A 539 -16.54 -14.81 -26.21
CA GLY A 539 -16.73 -15.93 -27.12
C GLY A 539 -15.85 -17.15 -26.81
N GLY A 540 -15.16 -17.18 -25.67
CA GLY A 540 -14.30 -18.31 -25.27
C GLY A 540 -15.03 -19.56 -24.76
N GLY A 541 -16.37 -19.53 -24.75
CA GLY A 541 -17.22 -20.63 -24.28
C GLY A 541 -17.12 -20.87 -22.77
N TRP A 542 -17.48 -22.08 -22.34
CA TRP A 542 -17.61 -22.43 -20.91
C TRP A 542 -16.30 -22.87 -20.24
N LYS A 543 -15.21 -23.03 -21.01
CA LYS A 543 -13.97 -23.66 -20.52
C LYS A 543 -13.30 -22.83 -19.43
N LEU A 544 -13.02 -21.54 -19.69
CA LEU A 544 -12.31 -20.70 -18.72
C LEU A 544 -13.15 -20.47 -17.45
N ILE A 545 -14.44 -20.13 -17.60
CA ILE A 545 -15.34 -19.97 -16.44
C ILE A 545 -15.49 -21.26 -15.63
N GLY A 546 -15.53 -22.43 -16.27
CA GLY A 546 -15.55 -23.73 -15.58
C GLY A 546 -14.27 -23.98 -14.77
N ILE A 547 -13.10 -23.66 -15.33
CA ILE A 547 -11.82 -23.77 -14.61
C ILE A 547 -11.77 -22.81 -13.42
N GLN A 548 -12.18 -21.56 -13.61
CA GLN A 548 -12.21 -20.56 -12.54
C GLN A 548 -13.18 -20.93 -11.42
N ALA A 549 -14.38 -21.43 -11.75
CA ALA A 549 -15.37 -21.89 -10.78
C ALA A 549 -14.86 -23.10 -9.99
N MET A 550 -14.22 -24.06 -10.67
CA MET A 550 -13.58 -25.21 -10.03
C MET A 550 -12.45 -24.75 -9.08
N ALA A 551 -11.56 -23.88 -9.54
CA ALA A 551 -10.48 -23.33 -8.71
C ALA A 551 -11.03 -22.60 -7.49
N CYS A 552 -12.05 -21.76 -7.66
CA CYS A 552 -12.75 -21.09 -6.57
C CYS A 552 -13.32 -22.09 -5.55
N GLY A 553 -13.98 -23.16 -6.01
CA GLY A 553 -14.52 -24.20 -5.13
C GLY A 553 -13.43 -24.96 -4.36
N ILE A 554 -12.30 -25.26 -5.01
CA ILE A 554 -11.16 -25.93 -4.39
C ILE A 554 -10.51 -25.04 -3.31
N LEU A 555 -10.28 -23.76 -3.62
CA LEU A 555 -9.73 -22.80 -2.68
C LEU A 555 -10.64 -22.61 -1.46
N PHE A 556 -11.96 -22.47 -1.68
CA PHE A 556 -12.96 -22.41 -0.62
C PHE A 556 -12.93 -23.68 0.24
N ALA A 557 -13.00 -24.86 -0.37
CA ALA A 557 -13.01 -26.13 0.36
C ALA A 557 -11.74 -26.34 1.18
N TRP A 558 -10.57 -26.10 0.60
CA TRP A 558 -9.28 -26.20 1.32
C TRP A 558 -9.23 -25.25 2.50
N SER A 559 -9.46 -23.96 2.26
CA SER A 559 -9.34 -22.94 3.28
C SER A 559 -10.33 -23.16 4.41
N THR A 560 -11.58 -23.50 4.14
CA THR A 560 -12.57 -23.82 5.19
C THR A 560 -12.23 -25.10 5.94
N VAL A 561 -11.92 -26.21 5.25
CA VAL A 561 -11.68 -27.51 5.91
C VAL A 561 -10.41 -27.48 6.76
N VAL A 562 -9.29 -27.03 6.20
CA VAL A 562 -8.00 -27.05 6.90
C VAL A 562 -7.99 -26.02 8.03
N SER A 563 -8.53 -24.82 7.82
CA SER A 563 -8.64 -23.84 8.92
C SER A 563 -9.57 -24.35 10.02
N THR A 564 -10.67 -25.05 9.69
CA THR A 564 -11.56 -25.63 10.71
C THR A 564 -10.79 -26.61 11.59
N VAL A 565 -10.03 -27.53 11.00
CA VAL A 565 -9.22 -28.50 11.76
C VAL A 565 -8.19 -27.79 12.64
N LEU A 566 -7.42 -26.85 12.08
CA LEU A 566 -6.33 -26.20 12.81
C LEU A 566 -6.84 -25.25 13.90
N LEU A 567 -7.77 -24.34 13.59
CA LEU A 567 -8.28 -23.36 14.53
C LEU A 567 -9.14 -24.01 15.62
N PHE A 568 -9.89 -25.06 15.28
CA PHE A 568 -10.63 -25.83 16.30
C PHE A 568 -9.68 -26.57 17.24
N SER A 569 -8.56 -27.10 16.73
CA SER A 569 -7.52 -27.72 17.56
C SER A 569 -6.91 -26.71 18.54
N VAL A 570 -6.59 -25.49 18.09
CA VAL A 570 -6.14 -24.40 18.96
C VAL A 570 -7.22 -24.04 19.99
N HIS A 571 -8.48 -23.94 19.56
CA HIS A 571 -9.60 -23.64 20.44
C HIS A 571 -9.80 -24.70 21.54
N LYS A 572 -9.57 -25.98 21.24
CA LYS A 572 -9.70 -27.06 22.24
C LYS A 572 -8.49 -27.24 23.14
N THR A 573 -7.29 -26.85 22.70
CA THR A 573 -6.06 -27.05 23.46
C THR A 573 -5.72 -25.86 24.35
N ILE A 574 -5.58 -24.65 23.79
CA ILE A 574 -5.19 -23.44 24.52
C ILE A 574 -6.34 -22.44 24.70
N GLY A 575 -7.42 -22.60 23.93
CA GLY A 575 -8.64 -21.79 24.05
C GLY A 575 -8.51 -20.41 23.44
N MET A 576 -9.15 -20.19 22.28
CA MET A 576 -9.04 -18.91 21.55
C MET A 576 -9.87 -17.77 22.14
N ARG A 577 -11.06 -18.05 22.68
CA ARG A 577 -11.98 -17.02 23.17
C ARG A 577 -11.63 -16.60 24.60
N MET A 578 -11.68 -15.29 24.85
CA MET A 578 -11.55 -14.73 26.19
C MET A 578 -12.75 -15.08 27.09
N PRO A 579 -12.57 -15.23 28.41
CA PRO A 579 -13.65 -15.22 29.38
C PRO A 579 -14.50 -13.94 29.29
N LEU A 580 -15.75 -14.03 29.73
CA LEU A 580 -16.71 -12.93 29.68
C LEU A 580 -16.19 -11.66 30.37
N GLU A 581 -15.56 -11.81 31.52
CA GLU A 581 -15.04 -10.69 32.31
C GLU A 581 -13.91 -9.96 31.55
N GLU A 582 -13.04 -10.71 30.88
CA GLU A 582 -11.95 -10.18 30.07
C GLU A 582 -12.47 -9.48 28.81
N GLU A 583 -13.47 -10.07 28.14
CA GLU A 583 -14.14 -9.48 26.98
C GLU A 583 -14.85 -8.16 27.34
N ILE A 584 -15.47 -8.09 28.52
CA ILE A 584 -16.10 -6.85 29.04
C ILE A 584 -15.04 -5.79 29.37
N LEU A 585 -13.92 -6.16 29.99
CA LEU A 585 -12.84 -5.23 30.31
C LEU A 585 -12.11 -4.71 29.06
N GLY A 586 -12.02 -5.54 28.02
CA GLY A 586 -11.36 -5.21 26.75
C GLY A 586 -9.90 -5.66 26.74
N PRO A 587 -9.44 -6.36 25.68
CA PRO A 587 -8.06 -6.81 25.51
C PRO A 587 -6.98 -5.73 25.59
N ASP A 588 -7.25 -4.44 25.36
CA ASP A 588 -6.23 -3.40 25.59
C ASP A 588 -5.78 -3.39 27.06
N TYR A 589 -6.71 -3.60 27.98
CA TYR A 589 -6.40 -3.69 29.40
C TYR A 589 -5.86 -5.08 29.77
N ILE A 590 -6.49 -6.15 29.27
CA ILE A 590 -6.16 -7.53 29.65
C ILE A 590 -4.80 -7.95 29.11
N ASP A 591 -4.54 -7.75 27.82
CA ASP A 591 -3.32 -8.23 27.16
C ASP A 591 -2.19 -7.20 27.22
N HIS A 592 -2.50 -5.90 27.36
CA HIS A 592 -1.51 -4.80 27.24
C HIS A 592 -1.47 -3.82 28.41
N CYS A 593 -2.30 -4.01 29.45
CA CYS A 593 -2.36 -3.13 30.63
C CYS A 593 -2.68 -1.65 30.31
N LEU A 594 -3.29 -1.37 29.16
CA LEU A 594 -3.65 -0.02 28.73
C LEU A 594 -5.03 0.36 29.26
N LYS A 595 -5.14 1.57 29.78
CA LYS A 595 -6.39 2.10 30.32
C LYS A 595 -6.91 3.21 29.43
N HIS A 596 -8.22 3.19 29.21
CA HIS A 596 -8.95 4.24 28.49
C HIS A 596 -9.89 4.98 29.44
N ASP A 597 -10.21 6.22 29.09
CA ASP A 597 -11.14 7.10 29.80
C ASP A 597 -12.48 6.41 30.09
N GLY A 598 -13.06 5.72 29.11
CA GLY A 598 -14.35 5.02 29.23
C GLY A 598 -14.32 3.71 30.05
N ASN A 599 -13.15 3.08 30.21
CA ASN A 599 -13.02 1.82 30.95
C ASN A 599 -12.71 2.02 32.43
N SER A 600 -12.25 3.20 32.82
CA SER A 600 -11.73 3.46 34.17
C SER A 600 -12.79 3.18 35.25
N GLN A 601 -14.05 3.57 35.01
CA GLN A 601 -15.16 3.31 35.93
C GLN A 601 -15.51 1.82 36.02
N ILE A 602 -15.52 1.10 34.89
CA ILE A 602 -15.80 -0.35 34.84
C ILE A 602 -14.69 -1.11 35.58
N ILE A 603 -13.43 -0.77 35.30
CA ILE A 603 -12.26 -1.34 35.96
C ILE A 603 -12.32 -1.07 37.47
N GLN A 604 -12.70 0.13 37.89
CA GLN A 604 -12.82 0.49 39.30
C GLN A 604 -13.93 -0.31 40.00
N ASN A 605 -15.12 -0.36 39.41
CA ASN A 605 -16.26 -1.15 39.91
C ASN A 605 -15.89 -2.65 40.04
N PHE A 606 -15.14 -3.18 39.07
CA PHE A 606 -14.69 -4.57 39.10
C PHE A 606 -13.67 -4.82 40.22
N LYS A 607 -12.70 -3.90 40.40
CA LYS A 607 -11.73 -3.95 41.50
C LYS A 607 -12.41 -3.87 42.87
N GLU A 608 -13.43 -3.02 43.01
CA GLU A 608 -14.20 -2.90 44.24
C GLU A 608 -14.99 -4.16 44.54
N ARG A 609 -15.70 -4.75 43.55
CA ARG A 609 -16.36 -6.06 43.71
C ARG A 609 -15.38 -7.17 44.08
N LYS A 610 -14.22 -7.24 43.42
CA LYS A 610 -13.19 -8.24 43.74
C LYS A 610 -12.67 -8.06 45.18
N LYS A 611 -12.41 -6.82 45.62
CA LYS A 611 -12.04 -6.53 47.02
C LYS A 611 -13.14 -6.93 48.00
N GLN A 612 -14.41 -6.72 47.68
CA GLN A 612 -15.53 -7.14 48.52
C GLN A 612 -15.63 -8.67 48.63
N LEU A 613 -15.41 -9.40 47.54
CA LEU A 613 -15.37 -10.86 47.54
C LEU A 613 -14.20 -11.39 48.37
N VAL A 614 -12.99 -10.85 48.18
CA VAL A 614 -11.80 -11.24 48.97
C VAL A 614 -11.96 -10.92 50.46
N ARG A 615 -12.73 -9.89 50.82
CA ARG A 615 -13.06 -9.59 52.23
C ARG A 615 -14.15 -10.50 52.82
N ARG A 616 -14.92 -11.19 51.99
CA ARG A 616 -15.98 -12.12 52.42
C ARG A 616 -15.47 -13.55 52.59
N PHE A 617 -14.40 -13.92 51.90
CA PHE A 617 -13.59 -15.11 52.18
C PHE A 617 -12.62 -14.81 53.32
#